data_AF-A0A2V8NHG4-F1
#
_entry.id   AF-A0A2V8NHG4-F1
#
_cell.length_a   1.000
_cell.length_b   1.000
_cell.length_c   1.000
_cell.angle_alpha   90.00
_cell.angle_beta   90.00
_cell.angle_gamma   90.00
#
_symmetry.space_group_name_H-M   'P 1'
#
loop_
_entity.id
_entity.type
_entity.pdbx_description
1 polymer ?
#
loop_
_entity_poly.entity_id
_entity_poly.type
_entity_poly.pdbx_seq_one_letter_code
_entity_poly.pdbx_strand_id
1 'polypeptide(L)'
;MGQGHQGSRLPPWFADPHYGDFRNQPTLTESEVKTLVAWTDNGAPEGDAKDKRESIEWPTGLRIHPDVIISMPEAYNVTAKGPGEIKAFLVPNPFKEDTWVSSIEIRPSDPSVVHHVMLQVPDKTPTPAPGF
;
A
#
# COMPACT_ATOMS: atom_id res chain seq x y z
N MET A 1 14.54 -23.86 31.30
CA MET A 1 15.19 -23.65 29.98
C MET A 1 14.07 -23.52 28.96
N GLY A 2 13.90 -22.46 28.15
CA GLY A 2 14.64 -21.22 27.98
C GLY A 2 13.66 -20.07 27.74
N GLN A 3 14.16 -18.85 27.89
CA GLN A 3 13.40 -17.61 27.89
C GLN A 3 12.77 -17.33 26.52
N GLY A 4 11.46 -17.09 26.50
CA GLY A 4 10.76 -16.51 25.34
C GLY A 4 10.68 -15.00 25.50
N HIS A 5 11.78 -14.28 25.26
CA HIS A 5 11.67 -12.86 24.91
C HIS A 5 11.22 -12.79 23.45
N GLN A 6 9.90 -12.83 23.24
CA GLN A 6 9.27 -12.54 21.95
C GLN A 6 9.58 -11.08 21.62
N GLY A 7 10.52 -10.86 20.71
CA GLY A 7 10.96 -9.54 20.31
C GLY A 7 9.79 -8.70 19.81
N SER A 8 9.69 -7.48 20.32
CA SER A 8 8.84 -6.41 19.81
C SER A 8 9.21 -6.10 18.36
N ARG A 9 8.68 -6.85 17.39
CA ARG A 9 8.86 -6.64 15.94
C ARG A 9 7.83 -5.66 15.36
N LEU A 10 7.41 -4.67 16.15
CA LEU A 10 6.70 -3.54 15.55
C LEU A 10 7.73 -2.70 14.78
N PRO A 11 7.38 -2.17 13.59
CA PRO A 11 8.24 -1.23 12.90
C PRO A 11 8.63 -0.10 13.87
N PRO A 12 9.89 0.34 13.87
CA PRO A 12 10.32 1.40 14.77
C PRO A 12 9.46 2.65 14.52
N TRP A 13 8.87 3.16 15.59
CA TRP A 13 8.16 4.43 15.54
C TRP A 13 9.19 5.57 15.57
N PHE A 14 9.09 6.51 14.63
CA PHE A 14 10.07 7.59 14.50
C PHE A 14 9.97 8.63 15.62
N ALA A 15 8.81 8.77 16.27
CA ALA A 15 8.66 9.73 17.36
C ALA A 15 9.20 9.11 18.66
N ASP A 16 10.10 9.84 19.31
CA ASP A 16 10.68 9.41 20.58
C ASP A 16 9.70 9.69 21.73
N PRO A 17 9.22 8.64 22.45
CA PRO A 17 8.27 8.80 23.54
C PRO A 17 8.82 9.61 24.73
N HIS A 18 10.14 9.79 24.86
CA HIS A 18 10.70 10.65 25.90
C HIS A 18 10.34 12.14 25.75
N TYR A 19 9.95 12.57 24.54
CA TYR A 19 9.70 13.98 24.23
C TYR A 19 8.21 14.35 24.19
N GLY A 20 7.30 13.40 24.43
CA GLY A 20 5.88 13.68 24.59
C GLY A 20 4.98 12.51 24.20
N ASP A 21 3.70 12.66 24.53
CA ASP A 21 2.66 11.73 24.12
C ASP A 21 2.11 12.14 22.75
N PHE A 22 2.14 11.19 21.81
CA PHE A 22 1.70 11.42 20.44
C PHE A 22 0.34 10.76 20.20
N ARG A 23 -0.57 11.49 19.55
CA ARG A 23 -1.82 10.89 19.05
C ARG A 23 -1.49 9.80 18.04
N ASN A 24 -2.20 8.67 18.13
CA ASN A 24 -2.01 7.48 17.28
C ASN A 24 -0.60 6.86 17.37
N GLN A 25 0.07 6.96 18.53
CA GLN A 25 1.30 6.22 18.76
C GLN A 25 1.07 4.71 18.57
N PRO A 26 1.85 4.01 17.73
CA PRO A 26 1.65 2.60 17.45
C PRO A 26 2.30 1.72 18.52
N THR A 27 2.09 2.04 19.79
CA THR A 27 2.59 1.29 20.95
C THR A 27 1.44 0.59 21.65
N LEU A 28 1.74 -0.58 22.22
CA LEU A 28 0.79 -1.36 23.02
C LEU A 28 1.26 -1.38 24.48
N THR A 29 0.32 -1.25 25.40
CA THR A 29 0.52 -1.51 26.82
C THR A 29 0.81 -3.00 27.06
N GLU A 30 1.44 -3.33 28.19
CA GLU A 30 1.69 -4.74 28.54
C GLU A 30 0.42 -5.59 28.59
N SER A 31 -0.70 -5.00 29.04
CA SER A 31 -2.00 -5.67 29.08
C SER A 31 -2.54 -5.98 27.69
N GLU A 32 -2.36 -5.08 26.73
CA GLU A 32 -2.78 -5.29 25.34
C GLU A 32 -1.93 -6.37 24.67
N VAL A 33 -0.61 -6.33 24.90
CA VAL A 33 0.31 -7.39 24.45
C VAL A 33 -0.12 -8.75 25.02
N LYS A 34 -0.36 -8.84 26.34
CA LYS A 34 -0.83 -10.10 26.97
C LYS A 34 -2.14 -10.59 26.38
N THR A 35 -3.06 -9.68 26.08
CA THR A 35 -4.35 -10.03 25.46
C THR A 35 -4.16 -10.65 24.07
N LEU A 36 -3.34 -10.04 23.22
CA LEU A 36 -3.07 -10.54 21.87
C LEU A 36 -2.28 -11.85 21.86
N VAL A 37 -1.31 -12.00 22.77
CA VAL A 37 -0.55 -13.25 22.94
C VAL A 37 -1.47 -14.37 23.38
N ALA A 38 -2.30 -14.14 24.40
CA ALA A 38 -3.26 -15.14 24.86
C ALA A 38 -4.26 -15.54 23.75
N TRP A 39 -4.74 -14.59 22.95
CA TRP A 39 -5.59 -14.88 21.80
C TRP A 39 -4.87 -15.77 20.77
N THR A 40 -3.61 -15.46 20.46
CA THR A 40 -2.80 -16.24 19.51
C THR A 40 -2.52 -17.65 20.03
N ASP A 41 -2.13 -17.77 21.30
CA ASP A 41 -1.81 -19.06 21.94
C ASP A 41 -3.03 -19.99 22.04
N ASN A 42 -4.24 -19.44 22.07
CA ASN A 42 -5.50 -20.20 22.03
C ASN A 42 -5.99 -20.50 20.61
N GLY A 43 -5.15 -20.30 19.58
CA GLY A 43 -5.48 -20.65 18.19
C GLY A 43 -6.24 -19.55 17.44
N ALA A 44 -6.16 -18.29 17.88
CA ALA A 44 -6.76 -17.14 17.23
C ALA A 44 -8.29 -17.29 16.98
N PRO A 45 -9.10 -17.60 18.02
CA PRO A 45 -10.54 -17.80 17.85
C PRO A 45 -11.22 -16.56 17.28
N GLU A 46 -12.18 -16.75 16.36
CA GLU A 46 -13.02 -15.67 15.83
C GLU A 46 -13.84 -15.05 16.97
N GLY A 47 -14.12 -13.74 16.88
CA GLY A 47 -14.98 -13.03 17.83
C GLY A 47 -16.47 -13.42 17.69
N ASP A 48 -17.35 -12.69 18.37
CA ASP A 48 -18.80 -12.90 18.21
C ASP A 48 -19.21 -12.60 16.77
N ALA A 49 -19.94 -13.53 16.15
CA ALA A 49 -20.48 -13.37 14.81
C ALA A 49 -21.40 -12.14 14.67
N LYS A 50 -22.00 -11.65 15.77
CA LYS A 50 -22.81 -10.42 15.79
C LYS A 50 -21.99 -9.14 15.62
N ASP A 51 -20.71 -9.16 15.97
CA ASP A 51 -19.78 -8.04 15.79
C ASP A 51 -19.14 -8.04 14.40
N LYS A 52 -19.39 -9.09 13.60
CA LYS A 52 -18.89 -9.21 12.25
C LYS A 52 -19.52 -8.15 11.36
N ARG A 53 -18.68 -7.30 10.76
CA ARG A 53 -19.14 -6.35 9.74
C ARG A 53 -19.64 -7.11 8.52
N GLU A 54 -20.62 -6.54 7.85
CA GLU A 54 -21.07 -7.05 6.56
C GLU A 54 -19.90 -7.11 5.57
N SER A 55 -19.94 -8.12 4.70
CA SER A 55 -18.96 -8.26 3.63
C SER A 55 -19.00 -7.01 2.74
N ILE A 56 -17.83 -6.47 2.45
CA ILE A 56 -17.71 -5.38 1.46
C ILE A 56 -17.70 -6.01 0.09
N GLU A 57 -18.75 -5.76 -0.69
CA GLU A 57 -18.74 -6.04 -2.13
C GLU A 57 -17.89 -4.96 -2.81
N TRP A 58 -16.74 -5.36 -3.34
CA TRP A 58 -15.88 -4.46 -4.07
C TRP A 58 -16.40 -4.31 -5.51
N PRO A 59 -16.67 -3.07 -5.99
CA PRO A 59 -17.17 -2.88 -7.33
C PRO A 59 -16.14 -3.34 -8.36
N THR A 60 -16.61 -4.14 -9.32
CA THR A 60 -15.81 -4.58 -10.47
C THR A 60 -15.87 -3.55 -11.60
N GLY A 61 -14.79 -3.43 -12.37
CA GLY A 61 -14.72 -2.48 -13.48
C GLY A 61 -14.31 -1.07 -13.05
N LEU A 62 -14.50 -0.11 -13.95
CA LEU A 62 -14.17 1.30 -13.71
C LEU A 62 -15.13 1.90 -12.67
N ARG A 63 -14.56 2.66 -11.74
CA ARG A 63 -15.31 3.43 -10.73
C ARG A 63 -15.68 4.82 -11.23
N ILE A 64 -14.97 5.31 -12.24
CA ILE A 64 -15.24 6.58 -12.92
C ILE A 64 -15.63 6.34 -14.38
N HIS A 65 -16.32 7.32 -15.00
CA HIS A 65 -16.47 7.36 -16.46
C HIS A 65 -15.31 8.19 -17.04
N PRO A 66 -14.31 7.57 -17.69
CA PRO A 66 -13.14 8.30 -18.15
C PRO A 66 -13.42 9.03 -19.46
N ASP A 67 -13.10 10.33 -19.50
CA ASP A 67 -13.05 11.09 -20.75
C ASP A 67 -11.78 10.79 -21.55
N VAL A 68 -10.70 10.40 -20.85
CA VAL A 68 -9.38 10.10 -21.41
C VAL A 68 -8.84 8.82 -20.79
N ILE A 69 -8.35 7.91 -21.64
CA ILE A 69 -7.68 6.68 -21.22
C ILE A 69 -6.22 6.75 -21.65
N ILE A 70 -5.32 6.61 -20.69
CA ILE A 70 -3.88 6.54 -20.91
C ILE A 70 -3.45 5.11 -20.62
N SER A 71 -2.80 4.46 -21.58
CA SER A 71 -2.31 3.09 -21.45
C SER A 71 -0.80 3.03 -21.63
N MET A 72 -0.16 2.05 -21.00
CA MET A 72 1.26 1.79 -21.26
C MET A 72 1.46 1.41 -22.73
N PRO A 73 2.48 1.98 -23.41
CA PRO A 73 2.73 1.69 -24.81
C PRO A 73 3.14 0.23 -25.04
N GLU A 74 3.84 -0.37 -24.06
CA GLU A 74 4.29 -1.75 -24.09
C GLU A 74 4.02 -2.41 -22.74
N ALA A 75 3.73 -3.70 -22.73
CA ALA A 75 3.60 -4.47 -21.50
C ALA A 75 4.97 -4.67 -20.86
N TYR A 76 5.03 -4.56 -19.54
CA TYR A 76 6.23 -4.89 -18.78
C TYR A 76 6.09 -6.25 -18.11
N ASN A 77 7.02 -7.15 -18.40
CA ASN A 77 7.06 -8.48 -17.79
C ASN A 77 7.74 -8.40 -16.42
N VAL A 78 6.96 -8.67 -15.37
CA VAL A 78 7.47 -8.74 -14.00
C VAL A 78 8.03 -10.14 -13.73
N THR A 79 9.26 -10.22 -13.21
CA THR A 79 9.84 -11.51 -12.83
C THR A 79 9.07 -12.09 -11.64
N ALA A 80 8.67 -13.36 -11.73
CA ALA A 80 7.86 -14.02 -10.69
C ALA A 80 8.55 -14.13 -9.31
N LYS A 81 9.88 -14.00 -9.27
CA LYS A 81 10.70 -14.08 -8.06
C LYS A 81 11.79 -13.04 -8.12
N GLY A 82 12.12 -12.45 -6.98
CA GLY A 82 13.20 -11.47 -6.87
C GLY A 82 12.86 -10.39 -5.86
N PRO A 83 13.79 -9.45 -5.63
CA PRO A 83 13.44 -8.22 -4.93
C PRO A 83 12.37 -7.46 -5.72
N GLY A 84 11.50 -6.72 -5.04
CA GLY A 84 10.55 -5.84 -5.70
C GLY A 84 11.30 -4.78 -6.51
N GLU A 85 10.84 -4.52 -7.73
CA GLU A 85 11.44 -3.54 -8.63
C GLU A 85 10.65 -2.22 -8.57
N ILE A 86 11.36 -1.10 -8.56
CA ILE A 86 10.77 0.23 -8.81
C ILE A 86 11.06 0.55 -10.27
N LYS A 87 10.00 0.72 -11.07
CA LYS A 87 10.10 1.02 -12.49
C LYS A 87 9.39 2.31 -12.82
N ALA A 88 10.03 3.13 -13.64
CA ALA A 88 9.47 4.37 -14.17
C ALA A 88 9.17 4.17 -15.65
N PHE A 89 7.92 4.47 -16.04
CA PHE A 89 7.49 4.45 -17.43
C PHE A 89 7.08 5.86 -17.84
N LEU A 90 7.63 6.33 -18.97
CA LEU A 90 7.18 7.57 -19.57
C LEU A 90 6.06 7.26 -20.57
N VAL A 91 4.89 7.86 -20.34
CA VAL A 91 3.73 7.71 -21.21
C VAL A 91 3.41 9.08 -21.82
N PRO A 92 3.09 9.16 -23.13
CA PRO A 92 2.74 10.43 -23.76
C PRO A 92 1.56 11.11 -23.07
N ASN A 93 1.70 12.40 -22.78
CA ASN A 93 0.60 13.22 -22.29
C ASN A 93 -0.41 13.49 -23.44
N PRO A 94 -1.68 13.07 -23.32
CA PRO A 94 -2.67 13.29 -24.37
C PRO A 94 -3.18 14.74 -24.44
N PHE A 95 -3.10 15.51 -23.34
CA PHE A 95 -3.63 16.87 -23.26
C PHE A 95 -2.78 17.85 -24.10
N LYS A 96 -3.44 18.69 -24.90
CA LYS A 96 -2.79 19.67 -25.79
C LYS A 96 -2.83 21.10 -25.26
N GLU A 97 -3.66 21.33 -24.26
CA GLU A 97 -3.87 22.61 -23.61
C GLU A 97 -3.89 22.40 -22.09
N ASP A 98 -3.74 23.49 -21.34
CA ASP A 98 -3.77 23.46 -19.89
C ASP A 98 -5.11 22.90 -19.41
N THR A 99 -5.07 21.75 -18.75
CA THR A 99 -6.25 20.96 -18.42
C THR A 99 -6.27 20.63 -16.93
N TRP A 100 -7.40 20.92 -16.28
CA TRP A 100 -7.65 20.49 -14.90
C TRP A 100 -8.10 19.02 -14.86
N VAL A 101 -7.44 18.23 -14.01
CA VAL A 101 -7.81 16.84 -13.75
C VAL A 101 -8.58 16.75 -12.43
N SER A 102 -9.84 16.34 -12.49
CA SER A 102 -10.73 16.23 -11.32
C SER A 102 -10.73 14.84 -10.68
N SER A 103 -10.42 13.80 -11.45
CA SER A 103 -10.39 12.42 -10.98
C SER A 103 -9.37 11.59 -11.76
N ILE A 104 -8.78 10.60 -11.08
CA ILE A 104 -7.82 9.66 -11.65
C ILE A 104 -8.17 8.27 -11.11
N GLU A 105 -8.24 7.28 -12.00
CA GLU A 105 -8.30 5.88 -11.64
C GLU A 105 -7.13 5.15 -12.32
N ILE A 106 -6.31 4.46 -11.52
CA ILE A 106 -5.17 3.67 -11.99
C ILE A 106 -5.56 2.21 -11.95
N ARG A 107 -5.34 1.49 -13.05
CA ARG A 107 -5.68 0.07 -13.18
C ARG A 107 -4.51 -0.74 -13.73
N PRO A 108 -3.79 -1.47 -12.87
CA PRO A 108 -2.87 -2.51 -13.32
C PRO A 108 -3.61 -3.59 -14.13
N SER A 109 -2.96 -4.14 -15.15
CA SER A 109 -3.46 -5.33 -15.85
C SER A 109 -3.47 -6.56 -14.93
N ASP A 110 -2.51 -6.62 -14.00
CA ASP A 110 -2.44 -7.62 -12.93
C ASP A 110 -2.17 -6.91 -11.59
N PRO A 111 -3.17 -6.76 -10.71
CA PRO A 111 -2.99 -6.12 -9.41
C PRO A 111 -2.23 -6.99 -8.41
N SER A 112 -2.02 -8.29 -8.68
CA SER A 112 -1.29 -9.17 -7.75
C SER A 112 0.21 -8.91 -7.70
N VAL A 113 0.75 -8.21 -8.70
CA VAL A 113 2.19 -7.90 -8.84
C VAL A 113 2.52 -6.42 -8.66
N VAL A 114 1.53 -5.56 -8.39
CA VAL A 114 1.72 -4.11 -8.21
C VAL A 114 1.46 -3.72 -6.76
N HIS A 115 2.47 -3.14 -6.10
CA HIS A 115 2.36 -2.70 -4.71
C HIS A 115 1.85 -1.25 -4.58
N HIS A 116 2.42 -0.33 -5.35
CA HIS A 116 2.01 1.08 -5.38
C HIS A 116 2.31 1.67 -6.76
N VAL A 117 1.58 2.72 -7.14
CA VAL A 117 1.83 3.51 -8.35
C VAL A 117 1.98 4.97 -7.95
N MET A 118 3.01 5.61 -8.47
CA MET A 118 3.21 7.05 -8.34
C MET A 118 3.05 7.67 -9.73
N LEU A 119 2.11 8.62 -9.85
CA LEU A 119 1.94 9.41 -11.07
C LEU A 119 2.62 10.76 -10.88
N GLN A 120 3.44 11.15 -11.86
CA GLN A 120 4.10 12.44 -11.89
C GLN A 120 3.93 13.07 -13.26
N VAL A 121 3.75 14.39 -13.29
CA VAL A 121 3.81 15.20 -14.50
C VAL A 121 5.03 16.11 -14.36
N PRO A 122 6.20 15.69 -14.86
CA PRO A 122 7.42 16.46 -14.69
C PRO A 122 7.45 17.66 -15.66
N ASP A 123 8.01 18.79 -15.22
CA ASP A 123 8.16 20.00 -16.05
C ASP A 123 9.04 19.78 -17.30
N LYS A 124 9.95 18.80 -17.22
CA LYS A 124 10.83 18.39 -18.31
C LYS A 124 10.81 16.88 -18.40
N THR A 125 10.88 16.34 -19.61
CA THR A 125 11.06 14.90 -19.82
C THR A 125 12.32 14.43 -19.06
N PRO A 126 12.20 13.53 -18.07
CA PRO A 126 13.35 13.04 -17.33
C PRO A 126 14.29 12.29 -18.28
N THR A 127 15.60 12.52 -18.13
CA THR A 127 16.59 11.62 -18.71
C THR A 127 16.48 10.28 -17.99
N PRO A 128 16.31 9.14 -18.69
CA PRO A 128 16.30 7.83 -18.04
C PRO A 128 17.57 7.65 -17.22
N ALA A 129 17.42 7.41 -15.92
CA ALA A 129 18.56 7.08 -15.07
C ALA A 129 19.02 5.64 -15.40
N PRO A 130 20.32 5.39 -15.58
CA PRO A 130 20.79 4.03 -15.82
C PRO A 130 20.47 3.14 -14.62
N GLY A 131 19.77 2.03 -14.85
CA GLY A 131 19.45 1.03 -13.83
C GLY A 131 18.04 1.11 -13.23
N PHE A 132 17.18 2.00 -13.73
CA PHE A 132 15.73 1.86 -13.60
C PHE A 132 15.15 1.20 -14.86
#